data_AF-A0A740Z583-F1
#
_entry.id   AF-A0A740Z583-F1
#
_cell.length_a   1.000
_cell.length_b   1.000
_cell.length_c   1.000
_cell.angle_alpha   90.00
_cell.angle_beta   90.00
_cell.angle_gamma   90.00
#
_symmetry.space_group_name_H-M   'P 1'
#
loop_
_entity.id
_entity.type
_entity.pdbx_description
1 polymer ?
#
loop_
_entity_poly.entity_id
_entity_poly.type
_entity_poly.pdbx_seq_one_letter_code
_entity_poly.pdbx_strand_id
1 'polypeptide(L)'
;MYEKKIINDNSYIKLNQKEFKLIFSNITLYDFSQSRDIKNYISRITEICNEYINTLSIHSILDLFTSLIEENRPPTQKHYTPHEIVTFMGNIIQAQKGESFFDPACGSGEFISEIIKNQVAISGSEYDVDRLKISKMKMLVNDLSPSNISPSYFTEGHNLKKNFDIILSNPPFSLKIPFDMEMHFCMYGKPPTSNADFAF
;
A
#
# COMPACT_ATOMS: atom_id res chain seq x y z
N MET A 1 -7.90 14.94 -13.17
CA MET A 1 -6.73 15.60 -13.79
C MET A 1 -5.51 15.05 -13.10
N TYR A 2 -4.67 14.26 -13.79
CA TYR A 2 -3.36 13.96 -13.23
C TYR A 2 -2.59 15.27 -13.18
N GLU A 3 -2.05 15.61 -12.01
CA GLU A 3 -1.00 16.60 -11.96
C GLU A 3 0.12 16.10 -12.86
N LYS A 4 0.15 16.64 -14.08
CA LYS A 4 1.31 16.62 -14.95
C LYS A 4 2.48 17.01 -14.07
N LYS A 5 3.52 16.16 -14.08
CA LYS A 5 4.84 16.41 -13.53
C LYS A 5 5.19 17.89 -13.72
N ILE A 6 5.00 18.70 -12.67
CA ILE A 6 5.71 19.97 -12.58
C ILE A 6 7.13 19.52 -12.31
N ILE A 7 7.89 19.34 -13.39
CA ILE A 7 9.34 19.23 -13.33
C ILE A 7 9.80 20.63 -12.91
N ASN A 8 9.69 20.92 -11.61
CA ASN A 8 10.52 21.91 -10.97
C ASN A 8 11.85 21.20 -10.68
N ASP A 9 12.96 21.89 -10.92
CA ASP A 9 14.37 21.47 -10.79
C ASP A 9 14.81 21.00 -9.38
N ASN A 10 13.89 20.54 -8.54
CA ASN A 10 14.19 19.97 -7.23
C ASN A 10 13.83 18.49 -7.25
N SER A 11 14.84 17.63 -7.17
CA SER A 11 14.82 16.16 -7.14
C SER A 11 14.13 15.56 -5.89
N TYR A 12 13.06 16.18 -5.39
CA TYR A 12 12.42 15.83 -4.14
C TYR A 12 10.90 15.76 -4.29
N ILE A 13 10.29 14.69 -3.77
CA ILE A 13 8.84 14.59 -3.64
C ILE A 13 8.40 15.45 -2.45
N LYS A 14 7.55 16.45 -2.70
CA LYS A 14 7.00 17.29 -1.63
C LYS A 14 5.89 16.53 -0.89
N LEU A 15 6.22 16.02 0.29
CA LEU A 15 5.23 15.49 1.23
C LEU A 15 4.48 16.62 1.92
N ASN A 16 3.15 16.59 1.88
CA ASN A 16 2.35 17.49 2.70
C ASN A 16 2.34 17.02 4.18
N GLN A 17 2.00 17.92 5.10
CA GLN A 17 2.05 17.63 6.54
C GLN A 17 1.13 16.48 6.95
N LYS A 18 -0.02 16.31 6.28
CA LYS A 18 -0.98 15.22 6.55
C LYS A 18 -0.38 13.87 6.17
N GLU A 19 0.21 13.77 4.97
CA GLU A 19 0.86 12.55 4.48
C GLU A 19 2.07 12.18 5.34
N PHE A 20 2.94 13.15 5.67
CA PHE A 20 4.08 12.89 6.56
C PHE A 20 3.62 12.37 7.92
N LYS A 21 2.64 13.04 8.55
CA LYS A 21 2.09 12.59 9.83
C LYS A 21 1.43 11.22 9.72
N LEU A 22 0.72 10.93 8.64
CA LEU A 22 0.09 9.62 8.43
C LEU A 22 1.15 8.52 8.35
N ILE A 23 2.10 8.65 7.42
CA ILE A 23 3.12 7.64 7.14
C ILE A 23 3.97 7.34 8.38
N PHE A 24 4.36 8.38 9.13
CA PHE A 24 5.24 8.27 10.30
C PHE A 24 4.50 8.38 11.64
N SER A 25 3.17 8.23 11.65
CA SER A 25 2.38 8.20 12.91
C SER A 25 2.61 6.90 13.68
N ASN A 26 2.45 6.99 15.00
CA ASN A 26 2.47 5.86 15.93
C ASN A 26 3.82 5.12 15.98
N ILE A 27 4.91 5.78 15.62
CA ILE A 27 6.26 5.30 15.91
C ILE A 27 6.56 5.59 17.38
N THR A 28 6.36 4.58 18.22
CA THR A 28 6.79 4.63 19.63
C THR A 28 8.18 4.03 19.73
N LEU A 29 9.16 4.87 20.03
CA LEU A 29 10.49 4.40 20.41
C LEU A 29 10.43 3.98 21.88
N TYR A 30 10.53 2.68 22.14
CA TYR A 30 10.71 2.17 23.49
C TYR A 30 12.16 2.42 23.91
N ASP A 31 12.36 3.09 25.04
CA ASP A 31 13.68 3.21 25.65
C ASP A 31 14.04 1.89 26.37
N PHE A 32 15.25 1.39 26.14
CA PHE A 32 15.62 0.04 26.54
C PHE A 32 16.01 -0.07 28.02
N SER A 33 15.66 -1.23 28.59
CA SER A 33 16.00 -1.76 29.92
C SER A 33 17.24 -1.14 30.60
N GLN A 34 17.14 -0.83 31.90
CA GLN A 34 18.28 -0.35 32.72
C GLN A 34 19.39 -1.41 32.94
N SER A 35 19.17 -2.67 32.57
CA SER A 35 20.18 -3.73 32.68
C SER A 35 21.28 -3.56 31.63
N ARG A 36 22.54 -3.49 32.10
CA ARG A 36 23.73 -3.40 31.23
C ARG A 36 23.84 -4.60 30.28
N ASP A 37 23.50 -5.79 30.74
CA ASP A 37 23.60 -7.01 29.92
C ASP A 37 22.56 -7.02 28.79
N ILE A 38 21.34 -6.57 29.08
CA ILE A 38 20.28 -6.44 28.07
C ILE A 38 20.66 -5.38 27.03
N LYS A 39 21.20 -4.22 27.46
CA LYS A 39 21.72 -3.19 26.53
C LYS A 39 22.82 -3.73 25.62
N ASN A 40 23.77 -4.48 26.17
CA ASN A 40 24.85 -5.07 25.38
C ASN A 40 24.33 -6.09 24.35
N TYR A 41 23.35 -6.92 24.73
CA TYR A 41 22.75 -7.89 23.83
C TYR A 41 21.98 -7.20 22.68
N ILE A 42 21.18 -6.18 23.01
CA ILE A 42 20.46 -5.38 22.01
C ILE A 42 21.43 -4.64 21.08
N SER A 43 22.49 -4.04 21.61
CA SER A 43 23.50 -3.35 20.77
C SER A 43 24.10 -4.29 19.74
N ARG A 44 24.45 -5.52 20.13
CA ARG A 44 25.00 -6.53 19.22
C ARG A 44 23.99 -6.95 18.15
N ILE A 45 22.72 -7.16 18.53
CA ILE A 45 21.67 -7.45 17.54
C ILE A 45 21.52 -6.27 16.57
N THR A 46 21.45 -5.04 17.08
CA THR A 46 21.32 -3.84 16.26
C THR A 46 22.50 -3.65 15.31
N GLU A 47 23.72 -3.90 15.77
CA GLU A 47 24.94 -3.85 14.93
C GLU A 47 24.88 -4.87 13.80
N ILE A 48 24.53 -6.12 14.12
CA ILE A 48 24.34 -7.20 13.13
C ILE A 48 23.24 -6.80 12.14
N CYS A 49 22.08 -6.37 12.64
CA CYS A 49 20.99 -5.92 11.79
C CYS A 49 21.41 -4.78 10.87
N ASN A 50 22.14 -3.78 11.37
CA ASN A 50 22.63 -2.67 10.57
C ASN A 50 23.63 -3.11 9.50
N GLU A 51 24.52 -4.05 9.82
CA GLU A 51 25.48 -4.61 8.85
C GLU A 51 24.74 -5.23 7.65
N TYR A 52 23.71 -6.05 7.91
CA TYR A 52 22.94 -6.68 6.84
C TYR A 52 21.95 -5.73 6.16
N ILE A 53 21.23 -4.91 6.92
CA ILE A 53 20.22 -3.96 6.39
C ILE A 53 20.87 -2.98 5.41
N ASN A 54 22.08 -2.50 5.70
CA ASN A 54 22.77 -1.57 4.81
C ASN A 54 23.21 -2.20 3.48
N THR A 55 23.17 -3.53 3.34
CA THR A 55 23.43 -4.23 2.07
C THR A 55 22.18 -4.43 1.22
N LEU A 56 20.99 -4.28 1.81
CA LEU A 56 19.72 -4.50 1.12
C LEU A 56 19.30 -3.26 0.35
N SER A 57 18.64 -3.48 -0.79
CA SER A 57 17.94 -2.39 -1.47
C SER A 57 16.79 -1.89 -0.60
N ILE A 58 16.44 -0.62 -0.74
CA ILE A 58 15.29 -0.04 -0.03
C ILE A 58 13.97 -0.76 -0.34
N HIS A 59 13.83 -1.33 -1.55
CA HIS A 59 12.69 -2.18 -1.91
C HIS A 59 12.66 -3.47 -1.09
N SER A 60 13.80 -4.14 -0.98
CA SER A 60 13.95 -5.37 -0.20
C SER A 60 13.66 -5.12 1.29
N ILE A 61 14.07 -3.96 1.81
CA ILE A 61 13.73 -3.53 3.18
C ILE A 61 12.22 -3.36 3.35
N LEU A 62 11.54 -2.70 2.40
CA LEU A 62 10.08 -2.56 2.44
C LEU A 62 9.35 -3.90 2.34
N ASP A 63 9.83 -4.83 1.51
CA ASP A 63 9.23 -6.17 1.39
C ASP A 63 9.42 -6.97 2.68
N LEU A 64 10.59 -6.86 3.35
CA LEU A 64 10.81 -7.44 4.66
C LEU A 64 9.85 -6.87 5.72
N PHE A 65 9.72 -5.54 5.79
CA PHE A 65 8.75 -4.91 6.71
C PHE A 65 7.32 -5.36 6.42
N THR A 66 6.96 -5.47 5.15
CA THR A 66 5.65 -5.98 4.72
C THR A 66 5.42 -7.39 5.25
N SER A 67 6.37 -8.31 5.03
CA SER A 67 6.27 -9.71 5.51
C SER A 67 6.12 -9.76 7.02
N LEU A 68 6.94 -9.00 7.76
CA LEU A 68 6.88 -8.95 9.22
C LEU A 68 5.53 -8.45 9.72
N ILE A 69 4.99 -7.38 9.14
CA ILE A 69 3.68 -6.85 9.53
C ILE A 69 2.59 -7.89 9.27
N GLU A 70 2.56 -8.49 8.08
CA GLU A 70 1.54 -9.49 7.70
C GLU A 70 1.66 -10.79 8.52
N GLU A 71 2.88 -11.24 8.84
CA GLU A 71 3.10 -12.43 9.66
C GLU A 71 2.60 -12.25 11.09
N ASN A 72 2.76 -11.05 11.65
CA ASN A 72 2.32 -10.71 13.01
C ASN A 72 0.82 -10.39 13.13
N ARG A 73 0.08 -10.31 12.02
CA ARG A 73 -1.37 -10.13 12.07
C ARG A 73 -2.12 -11.38 12.54
N PRO A 74 -3.30 -11.21 13.18
CA PRO A 74 -4.19 -12.32 13.47
C PRO A 74 -4.50 -13.11 12.18
N PRO A 75 -4.63 -14.46 12.23
CA PRO A 75 -4.92 -15.27 11.03
C PRO A 75 -6.14 -14.80 10.24
N THR A 76 -7.17 -14.30 10.91
CA THR A 76 -8.41 -13.78 10.31
C THR A 76 -8.23 -12.46 9.56
N GLN A 77 -7.07 -11.81 9.70
CA GLN A 77 -6.73 -10.54 9.07
C GLN A 77 -5.55 -10.67 8.10
N LYS A 78 -5.00 -11.87 7.90
CA LYS A 78 -3.94 -12.12 6.91
C LYS A 78 -4.56 -12.13 5.52
N HIS A 79 -4.64 -10.94 4.94
CA HIS A 79 -5.14 -10.70 3.59
C HIS A 79 -3.98 -10.11 2.80
N TYR A 80 -3.09 -10.99 2.32
CA TYR A 80 -2.03 -10.62 1.40
C TYR A 80 -2.15 -11.47 0.15
N THR A 81 -1.75 -10.93 -0.99
CA THR A 81 -1.72 -11.67 -2.25
C THR A 81 -0.38 -12.39 -2.36
N PRO A 82 -0.36 -13.74 -2.49
CA PRO A 82 0.89 -14.48 -2.64
C PRO A 82 1.73 -13.98 -3.81
N HIS A 83 3.05 -13.96 -3.64
CA HIS A 83 3.98 -13.40 -4.62
C HIS A 83 3.85 -14.07 -6.00
N GLU A 84 3.57 -15.36 -6.04
CA GLU A 84 3.37 -16.14 -7.25
C GLU A 84 2.14 -15.64 -8.03
N ILE A 85 1.06 -15.31 -7.31
CA ILE A 85 -0.17 -14.75 -7.91
C ILE A 85 0.08 -13.35 -8.43
N VAL A 86 0.79 -12.52 -7.66
CA VAL A 86 1.17 -11.16 -8.06
C VAL A 86 1.97 -11.18 -9.37
N THR A 87 3.01 -12.01 -9.42
CA THR A 87 3.88 -12.16 -10.59
C THR A 87 3.12 -12.72 -11.78
N PHE A 88 2.27 -13.73 -11.56
CA PHE A 88 1.44 -14.31 -12.61
C PHE A 88 0.49 -13.28 -13.23
N MET A 89 -0.22 -12.50 -12.40
CA MET A 89 -1.13 -11.47 -12.87
C MET A 89 -0.38 -10.33 -13.59
N GLY A 90 0.79 -9.91 -13.10
CA GLY A 90 1.64 -8.94 -13.77
C GLY A 90 2.04 -9.38 -15.18
N ASN A 91 2.43 -10.65 -15.34
CA ASN A 91 2.79 -11.24 -16.63
C ASN A 91 1.61 -11.36 -17.61
N ILE A 92 0.39 -11.52 -17.11
CA ILE A 92 -0.83 -11.54 -17.94
C ILE A 92 -1.21 -10.14 -18.41
N ILE A 93 -1.18 -9.17 -17.50
CA ILE A 93 -1.65 -7.81 -17.77
C ILE A 93 -0.72 -7.08 -18.73
N GLN A 94 0.60 -7.30 -18.60
CA GLN A 94 1.62 -6.69 -19.47
C GLN A 94 1.43 -5.17 -19.60
N ALA A 95 1.35 -4.49 -18.45
CA ALA A 95 1.11 -3.05 -18.40
C ALA A 95 2.13 -2.28 -19.22
N GLN A 96 1.67 -1.30 -19.99
CA GLN A 96 2.47 -0.49 -20.89
C GLN A 96 2.73 0.89 -20.31
N LYS A 97 3.92 1.43 -20.61
CA LYS A 97 4.31 2.77 -20.16
C LYS A 97 3.26 3.82 -20.55
N GLY A 98 2.85 4.62 -19.57
CA GLY A 98 1.88 5.70 -19.76
C GLY A 98 0.42 5.30 -19.54
N GLU A 99 0.12 4.01 -19.36
CA GLU A 99 -1.20 3.55 -18.90
C GLU A 99 -1.48 4.00 -17.47
N SER A 100 -2.76 3.97 -17.10
CA SER A 100 -3.25 4.25 -15.76
C SER A 100 -3.75 2.98 -15.08
N PHE A 101 -3.26 2.75 -13.86
CA PHE A 101 -3.54 1.59 -13.04
C PHE A 101 -4.30 1.98 -11.77
N PHE A 102 -5.26 1.15 -11.36
CA PHE A 102 -5.96 1.31 -10.09
C PHE A 102 -6.17 -0.02 -9.37
N ASP A 103 -5.88 -0.05 -8.08
CA ASP A 103 -6.24 -1.14 -7.18
C ASP A 103 -7.15 -0.63 -6.03
N PRO A 104 -8.46 -0.94 -6.03
CA PRO A 104 -9.42 -0.48 -5.02
C PRO A 104 -9.23 -1.10 -3.62
N ALA A 105 -8.43 -2.14 -3.49
CA ALA A 105 -8.12 -2.82 -2.23
C ALA A 105 -6.64 -3.22 -2.24
N CYS A 106 -5.77 -2.21 -2.31
CA CYS A 106 -4.37 -2.41 -2.67
C CYS A 106 -3.52 -3.10 -1.61
N GLY A 107 -4.05 -3.31 -0.40
CA GLY A 107 -3.33 -3.97 0.67
C GLY A 107 -2.03 -3.25 0.97
N SER A 108 -0.97 -4.04 1.17
CA SER A 108 0.39 -3.53 1.35
C SER A 108 1.05 -3.15 0.03
N GLY A 109 0.31 -3.04 -1.07
CA GLY A 109 0.78 -2.62 -2.38
C GLY A 109 1.48 -3.72 -3.16
N GLU A 110 1.04 -4.96 -3.05
CA GLU A 110 1.64 -6.12 -3.72
C GLU A 110 1.54 -6.00 -5.25
N PHE A 111 0.34 -5.75 -5.79
CA PHE A 111 0.18 -5.50 -7.23
C PHE A 111 0.82 -4.18 -7.66
N ILE A 112 0.82 -3.16 -6.80
CA ILE A 112 1.52 -1.90 -7.06
C ILE A 112 3.02 -2.16 -7.27
N SER A 113 3.67 -2.91 -6.39
CA SER A 113 5.09 -3.27 -6.50
C SER A 113 5.42 -3.98 -7.83
N GLU A 114 4.49 -4.75 -8.36
CA GLU A 114 4.68 -5.44 -9.65
C GLU A 114 4.48 -4.50 -10.83
N ILE A 115 3.38 -3.76 -10.83
CA ILE A 115 2.96 -2.93 -11.96
C ILE A 115 3.83 -1.67 -12.11
N ILE A 116 4.33 -1.11 -11.01
CA ILE A 116 5.14 0.14 -11.01
C ILE A 116 6.41 0.03 -11.85
N LYS A 117 6.94 -1.19 -12.04
CA LYS A 117 8.10 -1.49 -12.90
C LYS A 117 7.88 -1.06 -14.36
N ASN A 118 6.63 -0.96 -14.79
CA ASN A 118 6.23 -0.65 -16.16
C ASN A 118 6.02 0.86 -16.44
N GLN A 119 6.37 1.75 -15.50
CA GLN A 119 6.24 3.21 -15.66
C GLN A 119 4.80 3.68 -15.97
N VAL A 120 3.83 3.10 -15.28
CA VAL A 120 2.41 3.48 -15.34
C VAL A 120 2.04 4.51 -14.27
N ALA A 121 0.93 5.22 -14.47
CA ALA A 121 0.34 6.07 -13.45
C ALA A 121 -0.42 5.23 -12.42
N ILE A 122 0.15 5.07 -11.22
CA ILE A 122 -0.40 4.26 -10.14
C ILE A 122 -1.42 5.05 -9.30
N SER A 123 -2.52 4.39 -8.95
CA SER A 123 -3.49 4.82 -7.93
C SER A 123 -4.02 3.60 -7.18
N GLY A 124 -4.55 3.80 -5.98
CA GLY A 124 -5.15 2.71 -5.21
C GLY A 124 -5.85 3.16 -3.95
N SER A 125 -6.46 2.22 -3.24
CA SER A 125 -7.16 2.48 -1.98
C SER A 125 -6.93 1.35 -0.98
N GLU A 126 -6.76 1.70 0.29
CA GLU A 126 -6.62 0.74 1.39
C GLU A 126 -7.16 1.33 2.69
N TYR A 127 -7.99 0.58 3.40
CA TYR A 127 -8.63 1.02 4.64
C TYR A 127 -7.81 0.75 5.89
N ASP A 128 -7.07 -0.35 5.92
CA ASP A 128 -6.17 -0.67 7.01
C ASP A 128 -4.99 0.32 7.04
N VAL A 129 -4.86 1.03 8.15
CA VAL A 129 -3.91 2.13 8.30
C VAL A 129 -2.46 1.65 8.15
N ASP A 130 -2.11 0.45 8.62
CA ASP A 130 -0.73 -0.04 8.56
C ASP A 130 -0.38 -0.47 7.13
N ARG A 131 -1.29 -1.16 6.43
CA ARG A 131 -1.11 -1.47 5.01
C ARG A 131 -1.06 -0.23 4.13
N LEU A 132 -1.94 0.75 4.42
CA LEU A 132 -1.95 2.05 3.76
C LEU A 132 -0.60 2.77 3.88
N LYS A 133 0.02 2.75 5.07
CA LYS A 133 1.36 3.32 5.28
C LYS A 133 2.41 2.63 4.41
N ILE A 134 2.42 1.30 4.37
CA ILE A 134 3.38 0.52 3.57
C ILE A 134 3.18 0.78 2.07
N SER A 135 1.95 0.78 1.57
CA SER A 135 1.63 1.11 0.18
C SER A 135 2.10 2.53 -0.19
N LYS A 136 1.88 3.52 0.69
CA LYS A 136 2.40 4.89 0.51
C LYS A 136 3.93 4.96 0.54
N MET A 137 4.61 4.18 1.39
CA MET A 137 6.07 4.11 1.40
C MET A 137 6.61 3.50 0.10
N LYS A 138 5.96 2.47 -0.45
CA LYS A 138 6.32 1.89 -1.76
C LYS A 138 6.19 2.92 -2.89
N MET A 139 5.18 3.79 -2.85
CA MET A 139 5.07 4.91 -3.78
C MET A 139 6.27 5.85 -3.68
N LEU A 140 6.62 6.27 -2.46
CA LEU A 140 7.74 7.18 -2.22
C LEU A 140 9.07 6.65 -2.71
N VAL A 141 9.36 5.37 -2.45
CA VAL A 141 10.61 4.72 -2.87
C VAL A 141 10.75 4.63 -4.39
N ASN A 142 9.64 4.69 -5.12
CA ASN A 142 9.60 4.71 -6.58
C ASN A 142 9.39 6.12 -7.17
N ASP A 143 9.67 7.17 -6.41
CA ASP A 143 9.50 8.56 -6.82
C ASP A 143 8.06 8.95 -7.20
N LEU A 144 7.06 8.27 -6.65
CA LEU A 144 5.63 8.55 -6.88
C LEU A 144 4.97 9.21 -5.68
N SER A 145 3.93 10.00 -5.95
CA SER A 145 3.16 10.67 -4.90
C SER A 145 2.35 9.67 -4.07
N PRO A 146 2.51 9.63 -2.73
CA PRO A 146 1.70 8.77 -1.87
C PRO A 146 0.24 9.21 -1.79
N SER A 147 -0.09 10.45 -2.20
CA SER A 147 -1.47 10.95 -2.24
C SER A 147 -2.37 10.18 -3.22
N ASN A 148 -1.78 9.41 -4.14
CA ASN A 148 -2.52 8.58 -5.08
C ASN A 148 -3.05 7.28 -4.44
N ILE A 149 -2.65 6.99 -3.19
CA ILE A 149 -3.22 5.91 -2.38
C ILE A 149 -4.14 6.52 -1.34
N SER A 150 -5.43 6.20 -1.42
CA SER A 150 -6.46 6.76 -0.53
C SER A 150 -6.87 5.79 0.60
N PRO A 151 -7.43 6.29 1.71
CA PRO A 151 -7.83 5.47 2.86
C PRO A 151 -9.11 4.63 2.63
N SER A 152 -9.81 4.78 1.50
CA SER A 152 -10.97 3.95 1.19
C SER A 152 -11.42 4.18 -0.24
N TYR A 153 -11.81 3.10 -0.91
CA TYR A 153 -12.49 3.17 -2.20
C TYR A 153 -13.92 3.69 -2.06
N PHE A 154 -14.64 3.23 -1.02
CA PHE A 154 -16.08 3.45 -0.90
C PHE A 154 -16.47 4.83 -0.34
N THR A 155 -15.59 5.49 0.43
CA THR A 155 -15.93 6.77 1.08
C THR A 155 -15.40 8.01 0.36
N GLU A 156 -14.46 7.89 -0.57
CA GLU A 156 -13.87 9.02 -1.30
C GLU A 156 -14.45 9.21 -2.73
N GLY A 157 -15.77 9.02 -2.88
CA GLY A 157 -16.52 9.04 -4.15
C GLY A 157 -16.48 10.32 -5.02
N HIS A 158 -15.58 11.28 -4.76
CA HIS A 158 -15.59 12.58 -5.45
C HIS A 158 -14.30 12.98 -6.17
N ASN A 159 -13.14 12.35 -5.91
CA ASN A 159 -11.86 12.76 -6.53
C ASN A 159 -11.10 11.68 -7.29
N LEU A 160 -11.59 10.44 -7.33
CA LEU A 160 -10.98 9.40 -8.16
C LEU A 160 -11.29 9.65 -9.64
N LYS A 161 -10.26 9.48 -10.49
CA LYS A 161 -10.45 9.46 -11.94
C LYS A 161 -11.46 8.36 -12.27
N LYS A 162 -12.44 8.67 -13.11
CA LYS A 162 -13.55 7.74 -13.41
C LYS A 162 -13.14 6.51 -14.23
N ASN A 163 -12.03 6.59 -14.95
CA ASN A 163 -11.57 5.56 -15.88
C ASN A 163 -10.07 5.28 -15.71
N PHE A 164 -9.71 4.02 -15.65
CA PHE A 164 -8.34 3.50 -15.65
C PHE A 164 -8.19 2.50 -16.79
N ASP A 165 -6.96 2.38 -17.31
CA ASP A 165 -6.66 1.42 -18.37
C ASP A 165 -6.56 0.00 -17.79
N ILE A 166 -6.07 -0.09 -16.55
CA ILE A 166 -5.92 -1.34 -15.81
C ILE A 166 -6.56 -1.19 -14.44
N ILE A 167 -7.40 -2.16 -14.07
CA ILE A 167 -7.86 -2.38 -12.70
C ILE A 167 -7.48 -3.81 -12.31
N LEU A 168 -6.75 -3.96 -11.22
CA LEU A 168 -6.39 -5.26 -10.65
C LEU A 168 -6.52 -5.17 -9.14
N SER A 169 -7.20 -6.13 -8.54
CA SER A 169 -7.44 -6.13 -7.10
C SER A 169 -7.57 -7.54 -6.55
N ASN A 170 -7.28 -7.69 -5.26
CA ASN A 170 -7.62 -8.86 -4.47
C ASN A 170 -8.40 -8.37 -3.23
N PRO A 171 -9.70 -8.07 -3.38
CA PRO A 171 -10.47 -7.51 -2.29
C PRO A 171 -10.62 -8.53 -1.15
N PRO A 172 -10.76 -8.05 0.09
CA PRO A 172 -11.01 -8.91 1.23
C PRO A 172 -12.33 -9.68 1.09
N PHE A 173 -12.26 -11.00 1.26
CA PHE A 173 -13.41 -11.89 1.11
C PHE A 173 -14.48 -11.64 2.17
N SER A 174 -15.74 -11.64 1.74
CA SER A 174 -16.92 -11.64 2.63
C SER A 174 -16.96 -10.47 3.62
N LEU A 175 -16.42 -9.31 3.22
CA LEU A 175 -16.66 -8.09 3.96
C LEU A 175 -18.16 -7.75 3.98
N LYS A 176 -18.62 -7.18 5.08
CA LYS A 176 -19.96 -6.56 5.13
C LYS A 176 -19.90 -5.21 4.44
N ILE A 177 -20.95 -4.88 3.70
CA ILE A 177 -21.09 -3.57 3.06
C ILE A 177 -21.42 -2.54 4.15
N PRO A 178 -20.65 -1.45 4.30
CA PRO A 178 -21.02 -0.32 5.16
C PRO A 178 -22.46 0.18 4.88
N PHE A 179 -23.21 0.45 5.95
CA PHE A 179 -24.62 0.87 5.86
C PHE A 179 -24.83 2.21 5.15
N ASP A 180 -23.81 3.07 5.17
CA ASP A 180 -23.78 4.43 4.63
C ASP A 180 -23.11 4.51 3.26
N MET A 181 -22.79 3.37 2.64
CA MET A 181 -22.21 3.37 1.30
C MET A 181 -23.22 3.87 0.26
N GLU A 182 -22.89 4.96 -0.41
CA GLU A 182 -23.64 5.37 -1.59
C GLU A 182 -23.35 4.39 -2.74
N MET A 183 -24.31 3.51 -3.01
CA MET A 183 -24.23 2.46 -4.03
C MET A 183 -24.43 3.04 -5.45
N HIS A 184 -23.49 3.89 -5.90
CA HIS A 184 -23.53 4.52 -7.22
C HIS A 184 -23.26 3.56 -8.39
N PHE A 185 -22.86 2.31 -8.09
CA PHE A 185 -22.34 1.34 -9.07
C PHE A 185 -23.26 0.12 -9.31
N CYS A 186 -24.40 0.03 -8.63
CA CYS A 186 -25.27 -1.15 -8.64
C CYS A 186 -26.24 -1.20 -9.83
N MET A 187 -25.72 -1.03 -11.05
CA MET A 187 -26.52 -1.11 -12.29
C MET A 187 -27.17 -2.50 -12.49
N TYR A 188 -26.60 -3.54 -11.88
CA TYR A 188 -27.06 -4.93 -11.95
C TYR A 188 -27.83 -5.39 -10.69
N GLY A 189 -28.19 -4.48 -9.80
CA GLY A 189 -28.85 -4.78 -8.53
C GLY A 189 -27.93 -4.63 -7.32
N LYS A 190 -28.54 -4.55 -6.14
CA LYS A 190 -27.83 -4.34 -4.88
C LYS A 190 -27.19 -5.65 -4.41
N PRO A 191 -25.87 -5.74 -4.19
CA PRO A 191 -25.25 -6.88 -3.55
C PRO A 191 -25.79 -7.12 -2.13
N PRO A 192 -25.72 -8.36 -1.60
CA PRO A 192 -26.13 -8.66 -0.24
C PRO A 192 -25.33 -7.84 0.79
N THR A 193 -26.00 -7.27 1.79
CA THR A 193 -25.32 -6.47 2.83
C THR A 193 -24.27 -7.25 3.62
N SER A 194 -24.39 -8.58 3.65
CA SER A 194 -23.44 -9.49 4.29
C SER A 194 -22.22 -9.85 3.45
N ASN A 195 -22.15 -9.45 2.17
CA ASN A 195 -21.06 -9.79 1.26
C ASN A 195 -20.81 -8.66 0.24
N ALA A 196 -19.63 -8.05 0.34
CA ALA A 196 -19.17 -6.94 -0.49
C ALA A 196 -18.38 -7.39 -1.73
N ASP A 197 -18.26 -8.70 -2.00
CA ASP A 197 -17.42 -9.22 -3.09
C ASP A 197 -17.87 -8.68 -4.46
N PHE A 198 -19.18 -8.45 -4.67
CA PHE A 198 -19.74 -7.83 -5.87
C PHE A 198 -19.88 -6.30 -5.79
N ALA A 199 -19.54 -5.70 -4.64
CA ALA A 199 -19.55 -4.25 -4.46
C ALA A 199 -18.22 -3.61 -4.90
N PHE A 200 -17.12 -4.37 -4.84
CA PHE A 200 -15.84 -4.04 -5.48
C PHE A 200 -15.93 -4.24 -6.99
#